data_AF-A0A0L8IER5-F1
#
_entry.id   AF-A0A0L8IER5-F1
#
_cell.length_a   1.000
_cell.length_b   1.000
_cell.length_c   1.000
_cell.angle_alpha   90.00
_cell.angle_beta   90.00
_cell.angle_gamma   90.00
#
_symmetry.space_group_name_H-M   'P 1'
#
loop_
_entity.id
_entity.type
_entity.pdbx_description
1 polymer ?
#
loop_
_entity_poly.entity_id
_entity_poly.type
_entity_poly.pdbx_seq_one_letter_code
_entity_poly.pdbx_strand_id
1 'polypeptide(L)' 'NPCFSSPCRNRGACTSMNTTYTCSCTSGYIGKQCTVYNACFSNPCQNNGLCINRGRKYYCSCEIGYSGDLCQT' A
#
# COMPACT_ATOMS: atom_id res chain seq x y z
N ASN A 1 12.03 22.50 -10.87
CA ASN A 1 10.95 21.48 -10.87
C ASN A 1 11.38 20.32 -9.96
N PRO A 2 10.71 20.09 -8.82
CA PRO A 2 11.03 19.04 -7.85
C PRO A 2 10.94 17.60 -8.40
N CYS A 3 10.33 17.39 -9.57
CA CYS A 3 10.31 16.08 -10.23
C CYS A 3 11.60 15.73 -10.99
N PHE A 4 12.53 16.67 -11.22
CA PHE A 4 13.78 16.37 -11.95
C PHE A 4 14.64 15.31 -11.28
N SER A 5 14.60 15.22 -9.96
CA SER A 5 15.32 14.19 -9.19
C SER A 5 14.64 12.81 -9.20
N SER A 6 13.53 12.66 -9.93
CA SER A 6 12.72 11.43 -9.97
C SER A 6 12.39 10.90 -8.56
N PRO A 7 11.75 11.71 -7.70
CA PRO A 7 11.52 11.34 -6.30
C PRO A 7 10.50 10.19 -6.13
N CYS A 8 9.63 9.96 -7.12
CA CYS A 8 8.65 8.88 -7.11
C CYS A 8 9.29 7.57 -7.61
N ARG A 9 9.26 6.53 -6.77
CA ARG A 9 9.82 5.21 -7.06
C ARG A 9 8.73 4.28 -7.60
N ASN A 10 9.13 3.06 -7.98
CA ASN A 10 8.23 2.00 -8.44
C ASN A 10 7.25 2.44 -9.55
N ARG A 11 7.75 3.21 -10.52
CA ARG A 11 6.96 3.74 -11.66
C ARG A 11 5.82 4.69 -11.26
N GLY A 12 5.86 5.28 -10.06
CA GLY A 12 4.92 6.34 -9.67
C GLY A 12 5.08 7.60 -10.53
N ALA A 13 3.97 8.24 -10.89
CA ALA A 13 3.97 9.48 -11.66
C ALA A 13 4.23 10.68 -10.74
N CYS A 14 5.19 11.54 -11.10
CA CYS A 14 5.51 12.75 -10.34
C CYS A 14 4.76 13.96 -10.89
N THR A 15 4.03 14.65 -10.02
CA THR A 15 3.37 15.91 -10.34
C THR A 15 4.00 17.03 -9.52
N SER A 16 4.56 18.03 -10.20
CA SER A 16 5.13 19.21 -9.57
C SER A 16 4.03 20.16 -9.09
N MET A 17 4.11 20.62 -7.85
CA MET A 17 3.21 21.58 -7.21
C MET A 17 4.02 22.75 -6.64
N ASN A 18 4.30 23.75 -7.49
CA ASN A 18 5.16 24.91 -7.16
C ASN A 18 6.55 24.48 -6.65
N THR A 19 6.79 24.63 -5.35
CA THR A 19 8.04 24.27 -4.65
C THR A 19 8.05 22.82 -4.15
N THR A 20 6.91 22.13 -4.21
CA THR A 20 6.74 20.75 -3.72
C THR A 20 6.33 19.79 -4.84
N TYR A 21 6.24 18.50 -4.53
CA TYR A 21 5.80 17.47 -5.47
C TYR A 21 4.84 16.50 -4.79
N THR A 22 3.99 15.86 -5.60
CA THR A 22 3.13 14.75 -5.19
C THR A 22 3.40 13.57 -6.12
N CYS A 23 3.43 12.36 -5.55
CA CYS A 23 3.58 11.13 -6.32
C CYS A 23 2.24 10.40 -6.40
N SER A 24 1.78 10.12 -7.62
CA SER A 24 0.70 9.18 -7.88
C SER A 24 1.30 7.78 -8.01
N CYS A 25 1.13 6.97 -6.97
CA CYS A 25 1.71 5.64 -6.90
C CYS A 25 0.95 4.64 -7.78
N THR A 26 1.69 3.68 -8.34
CA THR A 26 1.09 2.53 -9.00
C THR A 26 0.40 1.62 -7.99
N SER A 27 -0.55 0.83 -8.48
CA SER A 27 -1.20 -0.27 -7.76
C SER A 27 -0.23 -1.04 -6.86
N GLY A 28 -0.60 -1.22 -5.60
CA GLY A 28 0.21 -1.93 -4.60
C GLY A 28 1.33 -1.12 -3.94
N TYR A 29 1.58 0.14 -4.32
CA TYR A 29 2.56 0.99 -3.65
C TYR A 29 1.92 2.24 -3.04
N ILE A 30 2.43 2.64 -1.89
CA ILE A 30 1.94 3.78 -1.10
C ILE A 30 3.10 4.59 -0.52
N GLY A 31 2.75 5.70 0.14
CA GLY A 31 3.69 6.63 0.77
C GLY A 31 4.15 7.74 -0.18
N LYS A 32 4.81 8.76 0.37
CA LYS A 32 5.18 10.00 -0.36
C LYS A 32 6.01 9.76 -1.62
N GLN A 33 6.84 8.72 -1.62
CA GLN A 33 7.73 8.37 -2.73
C GLN A 33 7.37 7.02 -3.38
N CYS A 34 6.21 6.45 -3.05
CA CYS A 34 5.77 5.14 -3.55
C CYS A 34 6.76 4.01 -3.24
N THR A 35 7.51 4.10 -2.14
CA THR A 35 8.53 3.11 -1.74
C THR A 35 7.96 2.00 -0.85
N VAL A 36 6.81 2.23 -0.24
CA VAL A 36 6.17 1.28 0.68
C VAL A 36 5.21 0.41 -0.12
N TYR A 37 5.43 -0.90 -0.09
CA TYR A 37 4.45 -1.85 -0.64
C TYR A 37 3.23 -1.91 0.28
N ASN A 38 2.03 -1.95 -0.28
CA ASN A 38 0.81 -2.22 0.45
C ASN A 38 0.47 -3.70 0.32
N ALA A 39 0.85 -4.49 1.32
CA ALA A 39 0.59 -5.92 1.31
C ALA A 39 -0.90 -6.28 1.39
N CYS A 40 -1.76 -5.34 1.79
CA CYS A 40 -3.21 -5.49 1.74
C CYS A 40 -3.83 -5.17 0.38
N PHE A 41 -3.07 -4.69 -0.60
CA PHE A 41 -3.59 -4.29 -1.90
C PHE A 41 -4.37 -5.40 -2.61
N SER A 42 -3.90 -6.65 -2.47
CA SER A 42 -4.55 -7.82 -3.07
C SER A 42 -5.75 -8.35 -2.27
N ASN A 43 -6.13 -7.70 -1.17
CA ASN A 43 -7.16 -8.17 -0.22
C ASN A 43 -6.98 -9.65 0.17
N PRO A 44 -5.87 -9.99 0.83
CA PRO A 44 -5.55 -11.39 1.13
C PRO A 44 -6.44 -12.05 2.18
N CYS A 45 -7.12 -11.26 3.02
CA CYS A 45 -7.96 -11.76 4.11
C CYS A 45 -9.32 -12.23 3.59
N GLN A 46 -9.72 -13.42 3.99
CA GLN A 46 -11.00 -14.05 3.65
C GLN A 46 -12.06 -13.74 4.72
N ASN A 47 -13.31 -14.11 4.43
CA ASN A 47 -14.42 -14.05 5.38
C ASN A 47 -14.57 -12.68 6.08
N ASN A 48 -14.51 -11.60 5.29
CA ASN A 48 -14.56 -10.21 5.77
C ASN A 48 -13.48 -9.83 6.80
N GLY A 49 -12.38 -10.58 6.88
CA GLY A 49 -11.25 -10.25 7.73
C GLY A 49 -10.64 -8.89 7.37
N LEU A 50 -10.36 -8.07 8.38
CA LEU A 50 -9.74 -6.76 8.19
C LEU A 50 -8.24 -6.94 7.91
N CYS A 51 -7.81 -6.56 6.70
CA CYS A 51 -6.38 -6.58 6.37
C CYS A 51 -5.67 -5.37 6.95
N ILE A 52 -4.62 -5.63 7.74
CA ILE A 52 -3.81 -4.58 8.34
C ILE A 52 -2.41 -4.59 7.73
N ASN A 53 -2.14 -3.54 6.95
CA ASN A 53 -0.88 -3.36 6.24
C ASN A 53 0.25 -2.99 7.22
N ARG A 54 1.35 -3.75 7.17
CA ARG A 54 2.60 -3.50 7.90
C ARG A 54 3.78 -3.40 6.91
N GLY A 55 3.54 -2.73 5.78
CA GLY A 55 4.51 -2.56 4.70
C GLY A 55 4.64 -3.82 3.86
N ARG A 56 5.79 -4.49 3.93
CA ARG A 56 6.01 -5.75 3.19
C ARG A 56 5.25 -6.95 3.77
N LYS A 57 4.77 -6.83 5.02
CA LYS A 57 3.95 -7.84 5.67
C LYS A 57 2.54 -7.30 5.87
N TYR A 58 1.60 -8.21 6.05
CA TYR A 58 0.23 -7.93 6.47
C TYR A 58 -0.16 -8.92 7.56
N TYR A 59 -1.23 -8.62 8.28
CA TYR A 59 -1.95 -9.59 9.09
C TYR A 59 -3.44 -9.36 8.93
N CYS A 60 -4.21 -10.44 9.03
CA CYS A 60 -5.65 -10.40 8.98
C CYS A 60 -6.20 -10.40 10.41
N SER A 61 -7.05 -9.43 10.72
CA SER A 61 -7.87 -9.46 11.92
C SER A 61 -9.19 -10.11 11.57
N CYS A 62 -9.42 -11.31 12.08
CA CYS A 62 -10.60 -12.12 11.76
C CYS A 62 -11.83 -11.66 12.54
N GLU A 63 -13.00 -11.77 11.92
CA GLU A 63 -14.27 -11.65 12.64
C GLU A 63 -14.53 -12.86 13.54
N ILE A 64 -15.48 -12.72 14.47
CA ILE A 64 -15.84 -13.77 15.43
C ILE A 64 -16.30 -15.01 14.67
N GLY A 65 -15.70 -16.16 14.97
CA GLY A 65 -16.00 -17.44 14.34
C GLY A 65 -15.04 -17.83 13.21
N TYR A 66 -14.14 -16.94 12.78
CA TYR A 66 -13.09 -17.22 11.81
C TYR A 66 -11.69 -17.12 12.43
N SER A 67 -10.74 -17.81 11.82
CA SER A 67 -9.39 -18.07 12.33
C SER A 67 -8.42 -18.48 11.21
N GLY A 68 -7.13 -18.52 11.55
CA GLY A 68 -6.04 -18.75 10.60
C GLY A 68 -5.45 -17.44 10.04
N ASP A 69 -4.29 -17.55 9.37
CA ASP A 69 -3.53 -16.38 8.91
C ASP A 69 -4.31 -15.49 7.92
N LEU A 70 -5.23 -16.09 7.16
CA LEU A 70 -6.09 -15.40 6.19
C LEU A 70 -7.56 -15.42 6.61
N CYS A 71 -7.89 -15.78 7.86
CA CYS A 71 -9.26 -15.93 8.34
C CYS A 71 -10.09 -16.95 7.54
N GLN A 72 -9.45 -17.98 7.00
CA GLN A 72 -10.07 -18.95 6.08
C GLN A 72 -10.90 -20.05 6.78
N THR A 73 -10.78 -20.20 8.10
CA THR A 73 -11.35 -21.31 8.89
C THR A 73 -12.15 -20.79 10.05
#